data_AF-A0A0H2RI04-F1
#
_entry.id   AF-A0A0H2RI04-F1
#
_cell.length_a   1.000
_cell.length_b   1.000
_cell.length_c   1.000
_cell.angle_alpha   90.00
_cell.angle_beta   90.00
_cell.angle_gamma   90.00
#
_symmetry.space_group_name_H-M   'P 1'
#
loop_
_entity.id
_entity.type
_entity.pdbx_description
1 polymer ?
#
loop_
_entity_poly.entity_id
_entity_poly.type
_entity_poly.pdbx_seq_one_letter_code
_entity_poly.pdbx_strand_id
1 'polypeptide(L)'
;MDRFDCNGSLFITVSNNMKERIRIRMEHHLNHTEYCDISIDAKTKVLIEEMKDQTASTIWQRIVRENPETELSAKQIYNYWAKVNENVWKLDADAVESAKKVLAKWDGVKTEIINLRDEPGMSTIAFAIKDTVDNWAGNTEELAIDSTCKH
;
A
#
# COMPACT_ATOMS: atom_id res chain seq x y z
N MET A 1 -15.32 11.76 11.13
CA MET A 1 -15.72 10.91 12.26
C MET A 1 -15.85 11.80 13.46
N ASP A 2 -17.08 12.06 13.87
CA ASP A 2 -17.32 12.74 15.13
C ASP A 2 -16.77 11.89 16.27
N ARG A 3 -15.97 12.51 17.13
CA ARG A 3 -15.50 11.87 18.35
C ARG A 3 -16.60 12.06 19.38
N PHE A 4 -17.34 11.00 19.66
CA PHE A 4 -18.30 10.99 20.75
C PHE A 4 -17.55 10.76 22.05
N ASP A 5 -17.88 11.52 23.09
CA ASP A 5 -17.41 11.27 24.45
C ASP A 5 -18.15 10.06 25.05
N CYS A 6 -18.02 8.91 24.38
CA CYS A 6 -18.80 7.71 24.68
C CYS A 6 -18.39 7.05 25.99
N ASN A 7 -17.30 7.52 26.61
CA ASN A 7 -16.70 6.98 27.83
C ASN A 7 -16.59 5.44 27.80
N GLY A 8 -16.42 4.89 26.60
CA GLY A 8 -16.34 3.46 26.36
C GLY A 8 -15.04 2.89 26.93
N SER A 9 -15.12 1.72 27.53
CA SER A 9 -13.97 1.07 28.14
C SER A 9 -13.88 -0.40 27.76
N LEU A 10 -12.65 -0.86 27.55
CA LEU A 10 -12.34 -2.27 27.30
C LEU A 10 -11.39 -2.74 28.41
N PHE A 11 -11.88 -3.66 29.24
CA PHE A 11 -11.09 -4.31 30.28
C PHE A 11 -10.78 -5.73 29.85
N ILE A 12 -9.49 -6.03 29.72
CA ILE A 12 -8.97 -7.37 29.48
C ILE A 12 -8.25 -7.80 30.75
N THR A 13 -8.79 -8.80 31.43
CA THR A 13 -8.16 -9.39 32.62
C THR A 13 -7.62 -10.77 32.27
N VAL A 14 -6.31 -10.93 32.42
CA VAL A 14 -5.61 -12.21 32.29
C VAL A 14 -5.14 -12.60 33.70
N SER A 15 -5.68 -13.69 34.24
CA SER A 15 -5.28 -14.16 35.57
C SER A 15 -4.05 -15.05 35.47
N ASN A 16 -3.01 -14.74 36.24
CA ASN A 16 -1.80 -15.57 36.33
C ASN A 16 -2.09 -17.01 36.82
N ASN A 17 -3.19 -17.20 37.54
CA ASN A 17 -3.58 -18.48 38.13
C ASN A 17 -4.52 -19.30 37.22
N MET A 18 -5.03 -18.71 36.14
CA MET A 18 -5.89 -19.36 35.15
C MET A 18 -5.54 -18.86 33.75
N LYS A 19 -4.37 -19.27 33.26
CA LYS A 19 -3.82 -18.83 31.96
C LYS A 19 -4.73 -19.16 30.76
N GLU A 20 -5.63 -20.13 30.91
CA GLU A 20 -6.59 -20.54 29.87
C GLU A 20 -7.88 -19.72 29.86
N ARG A 21 -8.06 -18.78 30.80
CA ARG A 21 -9.27 -17.95 30.88
C ARG A 21 -8.93 -16.48 30.83
N ILE A 22 -9.32 -15.86 29.71
CA ILE A 22 -9.29 -14.42 29.52
C ILE A 22 -10.70 -13.90 29.81
N ARG A 23 -10.82 -12.91 30.69
CA ARG A 23 -12.08 -12.16 30.87
C ARG A 23 -12.00 -10.87 30.09
N ILE A 24 -12.97 -10.68 29.20
CA ILE A 24 -13.14 -9.44 28.42
C ILE A 24 -14.44 -8.78 28.89
N ARG A 25 -14.36 -7.53 29.35
CA ARG A 25 -15.52 -6.68 29.65
C ARG A 25 -15.43 -5.44 28.77
N MET A 26 -16.48 -5.19 28.01
CA MET A 26 -16.62 -4.00 27.18
C MET A 26 -17.83 -3.20 27.68
N GLU A 27 -17.63 -1.91 27.91
CA GLU A 27 -18.69 -0.97 28.29
C GLU A 27 -18.75 0.14 27.25
N HIS A 28 -19.97 0.56 26.92
CA HIS A 28 -20.22 1.64 25.98
C HIS A 28 -21.43 2.43 26.46
N HIS A 29 -21.26 3.71 26.81
CA HIS A 29 -22.28 4.48 27.53
C HIS A 29 -23.25 5.24 26.61
N LEU A 30 -22.88 5.46 25.35
CA LEU A 30 -23.68 6.24 24.41
C LEU A 30 -23.89 5.43 23.13
N ASN A 31 -25.14 5.20 22.73
CA ASN A 31 -25.41 4.66 21.39
C ASN A 31 -25.02 5.72 20.36
N HIS A 32 -23.90 5.52 19.65
CA HIS A 32 -23.56 6.35 18.51
C HIS A 32 -24.50 6.03 17.35
N THR A 33 -24.58 6.94 16.37
CA THR A 33 -25.24 6.64 15.08
C THR A 33 -24.74 5.30 14.54
N GLU A 34 -25.64 4.55 13.90
CA GLU A 34 -25.29 3.25 13.32
C GLU A 34 -24.02 3.40 12.49
N TYR A 35 -23.07 2.49 12.72
CA TYR A 35 -21.84 2.43 11.96
C TYR A 35 -22.22 2.27 10.48
N CYS A 36 -22.02 3.30 9.67
CA CYS A 36 -22.12 3.16 8.23
C CYS A 36 -20.98 2.22 7.81
N ASP A 37 -21.34 1.06 7.27
CA ASP A 37 -20.35 0.17 6.67
C ASP A 37 -19.81 0.82 5.39
N ILE A 38 -18.81 1.69 5.56
CA ILE A 38 -18.06 2.32 4.48
C ILE A 38 -17.07 1.34 3.83
N SER A 39 -17.23 0.03 4.01
CA SER A 39 -16.43 -0.94 3.29
C SER A 39 -16.64 -0.77 1.79
N ILE A 40 -15.58 -1.05 1.02
CA ILE A 40 -15.66 -0.97 -0.43
C ILE A 40 -16.65 -2.04 -0.89
N ASP A 41 -17.70 -1.61 -1.60
CA ASP A 41 -18.72 -2.49 -2.13
C ASP A 41 -18.13 -3.46 -3.16
N ALA A 42 -18.84 -4.57 -3.40
CA ALA A 42 -18.36 -5.62 -4.28
C ALA A 42 -18.11 -5.14 -5.71
N LYS A 43 -18.93 -4.22 -6.23
CA LYS A 43 -18.79 -3.70 -7.60
C LYS A 43 -17.52 -2.86 -7.71
N THR A 44 -17.24 -2.00 -6.74
CA THR A 44 -15.99 -1.22 -6.72
C THR A 44 -14.76 -2.08 -6.50
N LYS A 45 -14.84 -3.17 -5.73
CA LYS A 45 -13.73 -4.14 -5.61
C LYS A 45 -13.38 -4.78 -6.95
N VAL A 46 -14.39 -5.25 -7.69
CA VAL A 46 -14.20 -5.82 -9.04
C VAL A 46 -13.56 -4.78 -9.97
N LEU A 47 -14.04 -3.53 -9.94
CA LEU A 47 -13.44 -2.45 -10.72
C LEU A 47 -11.96 -2.24 -10.41
N ILE A 48 -11.58 -2.24 -9.13
CA ILE A 48 -10.17 -2.08 -8.72
C ILE A 48 -9.32 -3.26 -9.21
N GLU A 49 -9.85 -4.49 -9.18
CA GLU A 49 -9.16 -5.68 -9.66
C GLU A 49 -8.96 -5.66 -11.19
N GLU A 50 -9.98 -5.25 -11.95
CA GLU A 50 -9.91 -5.08 -13.39
C GLU A 50 -8.91 -3.99 -13.80
N MET A 51 -8.77 -2.95 -12.98
CA MET A 51 -7.89 -1.81 -13.23
C MET A 51 -6.57 -1.88 -12.46
N LYS A 52 -6.19 -3.04 -11.91
CA LYS A 52 -5.03 -3.16 -11.00
C LYS A 52 -3.70 -2.65 -11.57
N ASP A 53 -3.56 -2.68 -12.90
CA ASP A 53 -2.37 -2.21 -13.63
C ASP A 53 -2.32 -0.68 -13.80
N GLN A 54 -3.39 0.03 -13.43
CA GLN A 54 -3.43 1.49 -13.37
C GLN A 54 -3.09 1.99 -11.96
N THR A 55 -2.79 3.29 -11.86
CA THR A 55 -2.52 3.90 -10.54
C THR A 55 -3.80 4.00 -9.71
N ALA A 56 -3.69 3.85 -8.39
CA ALA A 56 -4.81 4.05 -7.47
C ALA A 56 -5.51 5.40 -7.66
N SER A 57 -4.75 6.46 -7.99
CA SER A 57 -5.29 7.80 -8.26
C SER A 57 -6.18 7.82 -9.52
N THR A 58 -5.77 7.13 -10.58
CA THR A 58 -6.59 7.00 -11.80
C THR A 58 -7.89 6.24 -11.53
N ILE A 59 -7.80 5.17 -10.74
CA ILE A 59 -8.97 4.38 -10.34
C ILE A 59 -9.92 5.24 -9.49
N TRP A 60 -9.39 6.01 -8.53
CA TRP A 60 -10.18 6.94 -7.72
C TRP A 60 -10.90 7.99 -8.56
N GLN A 61 -10.20 8.62 -9.52
CA GLN A 61 -10.82 9.59 -10.44
C GLN A 61 -11.97 8.98 -11.24
N ARG A 62 -11.84 7.72 -11.67
CA ARG A 62 -12.91 7.02 -12.35
C ARG A 62 -14.13 6.79 -11.45
N ILE A 63 -13.91 6.36 -10.20
CA ILE A 63 -14.98 6.13 -9.23
C ILE A 63 -15.75 7.42 -8.96
N VAL A 64 -15.07 8.53 -8.71
CA VAL A 64 -15.71 9.84 -8.48
C VAL A 64 -16.47 10.31 -9.72
N ARG A 65 -15.97 10.04 -10.93
CA ARG A 65 -16.67 10.39 -12.17
C ARG A 65 -17.95 9.58 -12.38
N GLU A 66 -17.93 8.29 -12.04
CA GLU A 66 -19.08 7.39 -12.19
C GLU A 66 -20.09 7.52 -11.04
N ASN A 67 -19.62 7.89 -9.84
CA ASN A 67 -20.45 8.14 -8.66
C ASN A 67 -19.88 9.31 -7.83
N PRO A 68 -20.26 10.56 -8.16
CA PRO A 68 -19.77 11.76 -7.47
C PRO A 68 -20.13 11.82 -5.98
N GLU A 69 -21.26 11.21 -5.60
CA GLU A 69 -21.79 11.21 -4.23
C GLU A 69 -21.30 9.99 -3.42
N THR A 70 -20.18 9.37 -3.82
CA THR A 70 -19.62 8.23 -3.10
C THR A 70 -19.13 8.62 -1.70
N GLU A 71 -19.45 7.81 -0.69
CA GLU A 71 -18.89 7.93 0.67
C GLU A 71 -17.48 7.33 0.79
N LEU A 72 -16.98 6.68 -0.27
CA LEU A 72 -15.64 6.11 -0.30
C LEU A 72 -14.58 7.21 -0.33
N SER A 73 -13.40 6.90 0.21
CA SER A 73 -12.24 7.79 0.19
C SER A 73 -11.16 7.27 -0.73
N ALA A 74 -10.37 8.18 -1.32
CA ALA A 74 -9.16 7.85 -2.08
C ALA A 74 -8.22 6.91 -1.30
N LYS A 75 -8.12 7.08 0.02
CA LYS A 75 -7.31 6.24 0.90
C LYS A 75 -7.80 4.79 0.95
N GLN A 76 -9.11 4.56 0.99
CA GLN A 76 -9.66 3.20 0.96
C GLN A 76 -9.35 2.52 -0.38
N ILE A 77 -9.50 3.24 -1.48
CA ILE A 77 -9.16 2.74 -2.83
C ILE A 77 -7.68 2.40 -2.90
N TYR A 78 -6.80 3.29 -2.43
CA TYR A 78 -5.36 3.03 -2.38
C TYR A 78 -5.03 1.78 -1.57
N ASN A 79 -5.59 1.64 -0.36
CA ASN A 79 -5.32 0.48 0.50
C ASN A 79 -5.76 -0.84 -0.14
N TYR A 80 -6.93 -0.87 -0.78
CA TYR A 80 -7.40 -2.08 -1.46
C TYR A 80 -6.59 -2.38 -2.71
N TRP A 81 -6.29 -1.37 -3.53
CA TRP A 81 -5.41 -1.49 -4.70
C TRP A 81 -4.02 -2.01 -4.32
N ALA A 82 -3.43 -1.50 -3.23
CA ALA A 82 -2.14 -1.93 -2.73
C ALA A 82 -2.17 -3.39 -2.29
N LYS A 83 -3.27 -3.83 -1.64
CA LYS A 83 -3.49 -5.21 -1.24
C LYS A 83 -3.64 -6.15 -2.43
N VAL A 84 -4.41 -5.75 -3.46
CA VAL A 84 -4.56 -6.52 -4.71
C VAL A 84 -3.21 -6.69 -5.41
N ASN A 85 -2.40 -5.63 -5.42
CA ASN A 85 -1.08 -5.65 -6.04
C ASN A 85 0.02 -6.25 -5.16
N GLU A 86 -0.22 -6.53 -3.88
CA GLU A 86 0.79 -7.06 -2.95
C GLU A 86 1.47 -8.31 -3.52
N ASN A 87 0.70 -9.25 -4.05
CA ASN A 87 1.23 -10.49 -4.62
C ASN A 87 2.05 -10.29 -5.90
N VAL A 88 1.95 -9.12 -6.54
CA VAL A 88 2.71 -8.80 -7.76
C VAL A 88 4.14 -8.39 -7.41
N TRP A 89 4.31 -7.59 -6.35
CA TRP A 89 5.61 -7.03 -5.96
C TRP A 89 6.26 -7.72 -4.76
N LYS A 90 5.48 -8.27 -3.83
CA LYS A 90 5.97 -8.96 -2.63
C LYS A 90 6.25 -10.43 -2.91
N LEU A 91 7.34 -10.67 -3.62
CA LEU A 91 7.75 -12.00 -4.10
C LEU A 91 8.73 -12.72 -3.15
N ASP A 92 9.14 -12.05 -2.07
CA ASP A 92 10.05 -12.57 -1.05
C ASP A 92 9.72 -11.94 0.32
N ALA A 93 10.23 -12.55 1.39
CA ALA A 93 10.17 -11.97 2.73
C ALA A 93 11.10 -10.75 2.87
N ASP A 94 12.23 -10.78 2.15
CA ASP A 94 13.12 -9.63 2.03
C ASP A 94 12.64 -8.66 0.94
N ALA A 95 12.60 -7.37 1.27
CA ALA A 95 12.10 -6.33 0.36
C ALA A 95 13.03 -6.09 -0.83
N VAL A 96 14.36 -6.22 -0.62
CA VAL A 96 15.36 -6.03 -1.68
C VAL A 96 15.32 -7.23 -2.63
N GLU A 97 15.21 -8.45 -2.10
CA GLU A 97 15.04 -9.65 -2.93
C GLU A 97 13.72 -9.64 -3.72
N SER A 98 12.64 -9.15 -3.11
CA SER A 98 11.37 -8.89 -3.83
C SER A 98 11.58 -7.94 -5.02
N ALA A 99 12.26 -6.81 -4.79
CA ALA A 99 12.55 -5.84 -5.84
C ALA A 99 13.41 -6.44 -6.96
N LYS A 100 14.47 -7.21 -6.63
CA LYS A 100 15.30 -7.93 -7.60
C LYS A 100 14.46 -8.88 -8.45
N LYS A 101 13.56 -9.68 -7.84
CA LYS A 101 12.67 -10.59 -8.57
C LYS A 101 11.71 -9.86 -9.50
N VAL A 102 11.21 -8.69 -9.10
CA VAL A 102 10.34 -7.86 -9.97
C VAL A 102 11.11 -7.33 -11.17
N LEU A 103 12.31 -6.77 -10.96
CA LEU A 103 13.14 -6.21 -12.03
C LEU A 103 13.66 -7.30 -12.98
N ALA A 104 14.01 -8.48 -12.47
CA ALA A 104 14.47 -9.60 -13.29
C ALA A 104 13.43 -10.06 -14.32
N LYS A 105 12.13 -9.83 -14.09
CA LYS A 105 11.07 -10.14 -15.07
C LYS A 105 11.15 -9.25 -16.32
N TRP A 106 11.77 -8.08 -16.21
CA TRP A 106 11.81 -7.05 -17.25
C TRP A 106 13.23 -6.69 -17.69
N ASP A 107 14.23 -7.38 -17.14
CA ASP A 107 15.64 -7.16 -17.44
C ASP A 107 15.94 -7.39 -18.93
N GLY A 108 16.70 -6.49 -19.51
CA GLY A 108 16.99 -6.46 -20.95
C GLY A 108 15.84 -5.94 -21.82
N VAL A 109 14.60 -5.94 -21.35
CA VAL A 109 13.41 -5.50 -22.11
C VAL A 109 13.05 -4.05 -21.81
N LYS A 110 12.63 -3.76 -20.58
CA LYS A 110 12.23 -2.42 -20.13
C LYS A 110 13.17 -1.87 -19.06
N THR A 111 13.82 -2.75 -18.33
CA THR A 111 14.78 -2.39 -17.29
C THR A 111 16.15 -2.92 -17.63
N GLU A 112 17.17 -2.27 -17.12
CA GLU A 112 18.55 -2.75 -17.13
C GLU A 112 19.04 -2.77 -15.69
N ILE A 113 19.39 -3.96 -15.19
CA ILE A 113 19.94 -4.10 -13.84
C ILE A 113 21.42 -3.70 -13.86
N ILE A 114 21.78 -2.74 -13.01
CA ILE A 114 23.15 -2.25 -12.89
C ILE A 114 23.81 -2.98 -11.73
N ASN A 115 24.83 -3.78 -12.04
CA ASN A 115 25.58 -4.51 -11.02
C ASN A 115 26.42 -3.54 -10.19
N LEU A 116 26.12 -3.46 -8.90
CA LEU A 116 26.91 -2.75 -7.92
C LEU A 116 27.84 -3.70 -7.19
N ARG A 117 28.91 -3.16 -6.61
CA ARG A 117 29.77 -3.91 -5.71
C ARG A 117 29.04 -4.13 -4.39
N ASP A 118 29.00 -5.38 -3.92
CA ASP A 118 28.46 -5.69 -2.59
C ASP A 118 29.38 -5.12 -1.50
N GLU A 119 28.79 -4.37 -0.57
CA GLU A 119 29.45 -3.83 0.61
C GLU A 119 28.89 -4.49 1.87
N PRO A 120 29.72 -4.97 2.81
CA PRO A 120 29.25 -5.63 4.02
C PRO A 120 28.29 -4.76 4.81
N GLY A 121 27.10 -5.31 5.13
CA GLY A 121 26.07 -4.60 5.88
C GLY A 121 25.14 -3.72 5.05
N MET A 122 25.29 -3.70 3.72
CA MET A 122 24.37 -2.99 2.81
C MET A 122 23.72 -3.96 1.83
N SER A 123 22.40 -3.80 1.64
CA SER A 123 21.65 -4.43 0.55
C SER A 123 21.30 -3.36 -0.46
N THR A 124 21.91 -3.42 -1.65
CA THR A 124 21.76 -2.38 -2.68
C THR A 124 21.17 -2.97 -3.96
N ILE A 125 20.38 -2.17 -4.66
CA ILE A 125 19.85 -2.48 -5.98
C ILE A 125 19.94 -1.22 -6.84
N ALA A 126 20.46 -1.36 -8.06
CA ALA A 126 20.46 -0.28 -9.05
C ALA A 126 19.89 -0.79 -10.36
N PHE A 127 19.09 0.04 -11.01
CA PHE A 127 18.49 -0.26 -12.29
C PHE A 127 18.19 1.02 -13.07
N ALA A 128 18.15 0.90 -14.38
CA ALA A 128 17.67 1.93 -15.29
C ALA A 128 16.38 1.46 -15.98
N ILE A 129 15.50 2.41 -16.34
CA ILE A 129 14.33 2.16 -17.17
C ILE A 129 14.66 2.65 -18.57
N LYS A 130 14.81 1.73 -19.53
CA LYS A 130 15.33 2.01 -20.87
C LYS A 130 14.52 3.08 -21.60
N ASP A 131 13.20 2.94 -21.61
CA ASP A 131 12.29 3.89 -22.26
C ASP A 131 12.43 5.32 -21.69
N THR A 132 12.74 5.45 -20.40
CA THR A 132 12.94 6.78 -19.79
C THR A 132 14.29 7.36 -20.22
N VAL A 133 15.35 6.56 -20.22
CA VAL A 133 16.68 6.99 -20.63
C VAL A 133 16.71 7.36 -22.10
N ASP A 134 16.17 6.52 -22.98
CA ASP A 134 16.20 6.74 -24.43
C ASP A 134 15.42 7.98 -24.85
N ASN A 135 14.26 8.24 -24.22
CA ASN A 135 13.44 9.41 -24.53
C ASN A 135 14.00 10.72 -23.94
N TRP A 136 14.76 10.66 -22.85
CA TRP A 136 15.26 11.85 -22.15
C TRP A 136 16.70 12.20 -22.50
N ALA A 137 17.54 11.21 -22.86
CA ALA A 137 18.98 11.40 -23.10
C ALA A 137 19.29 12.43 -24.21
N GLY A 138 18.41 12.58 -25.20
CA GLY A 138 18.60 13.56 -26.28
C GLY A 138 18.31 15.02 -25.91
N ASN A 139 17.51 15.26 -24.84
CA ASN A 139 16.99 16.58 -24.49
C ASN A 139 17.28 17.00 -23.04
N THR A 140 18.14 16.27 -22.33
CA THR A 140 18.45 16.53 -20.91
C THR A 140 19.81 17.20 -20.80
N GLU A 141 19.83 18.47 -20.35
CA GLU A 141 21.07 19.21 -20.08
C GLU A 141 21.59 19.02 -18.64
N GLU A 142 20.69 18.72 -17.68
CA GLU A 142 21.03 18.56 -16.27
C GLU A 142 20.36 17.32 -15.65
N LEU A 143 21.13 16.56 -14.86
CA LEU A 143 20.65 15.43 -14.07
C LEU A 143 20.68 15.82 -12.59
N ALA A 144 19.51 15.95 -11.98
CA ALA A 144 19.38 16.14 -10.54
C ALA A 144 19.19 14.78 -9.85
N ILE A 145 20.05 14.49 -8.86
CA ILE A 145 19.96 13.29 -8.04
C ILE A 145 19.55 13.74 -6.64
N ASP A 146 18.37 13.32 -6.20
CA ASP A 146 17.93 13.47 -4.81
C ASP A 146 18.04 12.13 -4.09
N SER A 147 18.55 12.14 -2.86
CA SER A 147 18.70 10.94 -2.05
C SER A 147 18.04 11.15 -0.70
N THR A 148 17.08 10.29 -0.38
CA THR A 148 16.46 10.26 0.94
C THR A 148 17.05 9.11 1.75
N CYS A 149 17.91 9.43 2.72
CA CYS A 149 18.40 8.48 3.71
C CYS A 149 17.66 8.69 5.03
N LYS A 150 17.16 7.62 5.65
CA LYS A 150 16.69 7.65 7.04
C LYS A 150 17.82 7.10 7.92
N HIS A 151 18.37 7.96 8.77
CA HIS A 151 19.26 7.57 9.86
C HIS A 151 18.49 7.02 11.05
#